data_AF-L8LSB6-F1
#
_entry.id   AF-L8LSB6-F1
#
_cell.length_a   1.000
_cell.length_b   1.000
_cell.length_c   1.000
_cell.angle_alpha   90.00
_cell.angle_beta   90.00
_cell.angle_gamma   90.00
#
_symmetry.space_group_name_H-M   'P 1'
#
loop_
_entity.id
_entity.type
_entity.pdbx_description
1 polymer ?
#
loop_
_entity_poly.entity_id
_entity_poly.type
_entity_poly.pdbx_seq_one_letter_code
_entity_poly.pdbx_strand_id
1 'polypeptide(L)'
;MENRKPEFAFKEHSVISLVTEMRAYFQDLKSYYSISKGEIISRLDETSDDTRAAELKAKLIDINEKIAFFSMLGDSLSIADTVLHTDTMLIELGFKKKS
;
A
#
# COMPACT_ATOMS: atom_id res chain seq x y z
N MET A 1 -34.37 12.40 -12.29
CA MET A 1 -32.95 12.75 -12.36
C MET A 1 -32.42 12.25 -13.69
N GLU A 2 -31.70 13.07 -14.45
CA GLU A 2 -31.00 12.60 -15.64
C GLU A 2 -29.91 11.60 -15.23
N ASN A 3 -29.86 10.46 -15.93
CA ASN A 3 -28.83 9.45 -15.71
C ASN A 3 -27.53 9.89 -16.38
N ARG A 4 -26.69 10.63 -15.66
CA ARG A 4 -25.37 11.08 -16.13
C ARG A 4 -24.29 10.18 -15.57
N LYS A 5 -23.28 9.87 -16.39
CA LYS A 5 -22.12 9.09 -15.95
C LYS A 5 -21.39 9.85 -14.82
N PRO A 6 -21.07 9.19 -13.70
CA PRO A 6 -20.31 9.83 -12.63
C PRO A 6 -18.91 10.19 -13.14
N GLU A 7 -18.46 11.39 -12.79
CA GLU A 7 -17.11 11.86 -13.09
C GLU A 7 -16.22 11.63 -11.88
N PHE A 8 -14.96 11.24 -12.14
CA PHE A 8 -13.97 11.14 -11.08
C PHE A 8 -13.65 12.55 -10.54
N ALA A 9 -13.81 12.75 -9.23
CA ALA A 9 -13.81 14.08 -8.63
C ALA A 9 -12.41 14.76 -8.61
N PHE A 10 -11.34 13.98 -8.64
CA PHE A 10 -9.96 14.50 -8.61
C PHE A 10 -9.49 14.86 -10.01
N LYS A 11 -9.58 16.14 -10.36
CA LYS A 11 -9.30 16.64 -11.72
C LYS A 11 -7.81 16.61 -12.09
N GLU A 12 -6.92 16.62 -11.11
CA GLU A 12 -5.47 16.66 -11.33
C GLU A 12 -4.83 15.28 -11.49
N HIS A 13 -5.57 14.21 -11.15
CA HIS A 13 -5.07 12.84 -11.19
C HIS A 13 -6.03 11.93 -11.95
N SER A 14 -5.48 11.05 -12.79
CA SER A 14 -6.28 9.94 -13.32
C SER A 14 -6.47 8.87 -12.25
N VAL A 15 -7.57 8.11 -12.32
CA VAL A 15 -7.80 6.95 -11.43
C VAL A 15 -6.63 5.98 -11.47
N ILE A 16 -6.04 5.79 -12.66
CA ILE A 16 -4.88 4.92 -12.87
C ILE A 16 -3.66 5.44 -12.09
N SER A 17 -3.27 6.70 -12.30
CA SER A 17 -2.11 7.27 -11.59
C SER A 17 -2.31 7.26 -10.08
N LEU A 18 -3.51 7.55 -9.59
CA LEU A 18 -3.79 7.49 -8.15
C LEU A 18 -3.59 6.07 -7.60
N VAL A 19 -4.12 5.04 -8.27
CA VAL A 19 -3.95 3.65 -7.82
C VAL A 19 -2.50 3.21 -7.89
N THR A 20 -1.77 3.56 -8.95
CA THR A 20 -0.35 3.26 -9.09
C THR A 20 0.49 3.95 -7.99
N GLU A 21 0.23 5.23 -7.71
CA GLU A 21 0.93 6.00 -6.67
C GLU A 21 0.62 5.48 -5.26
N MET A 22 -0.65 5.19 -4.96
CA MET A 22 -1.03 4.59 -3.68
C MET A 22 -0.41 3.20 -3.49
N ARG A 23 -0.32 2.40 -4.56
CA ARG A 23 0.33 1.08 -4.53
C ARG A 23 1.81 1.23 -4.16
N ALA A 24 2.52 2.14 -4.82
CA ALA A 24 3.93 2.42 -4.54
C ALA A 24 4.11 2.88 -3.08
N TYR A 25 3.28 3.82 -2.63
CA TYR A 25 3.33 4.33 -1.25
C TYR A 25 3.16 3.22 -0.19
N PHE A 26 2.23 2.29 -0.37
CA PHE A 26 2.07 1.18 0.58
C PHE A 26 3.21 0.15 0.50
N GLN A 27 3.81 -0.06 -0.67
CA GLN A 27 5.02 -0.88 -0.80
C GLN A 27 6.22 -0.23 -0.07
N ASP A 28 6.35 1.08 -0.14
CA ASP A 28 7.38 1.83 0.57
C ASP A 28 7.17 1.75 2.09
N LEU A 29 5.94 1.90 2.57
CA LEU A 29 5.62 1.73 3.99
C LEU A 29 5.91 0.32 4.50
N LYS A 30 5.51 -0.71 3.74
CA LYS A 30 5.86 -2.11 4.07
C LYS A 30 7.37 -2.30 4.17
N SER A 31 8.13 -1.73 3.23
CA SER A 31 9.60 -1.80 3.22
C SER A 31 10.21 -1.07 4.42
N TYR A 32 9.74 0.15 4.72
CA TYR A 32 10.13 0.91 5.89
C TYR A 32 9.96 0.11 7.19
N TYR A 33 8.77 -0.45 7.41
CA TYR A 33 8.51 -1.24 8.63
C TYR A 33 9.31 -2.54 8.67
N SER A 34 9.62 -3.15 7.52
CA SER A 34 10.48 -4.33 7.45
C SER A 34 11.93 -4.01 7.88
N ILE A 35 12.43 -2.83 7.53
CA ILE A 35 13.74 -2.34 8.00
C ILE A 35 13.68 -2.10 9.51
N SER A 36 12.67 -1.36 10.00
CA SER A 36 12.51 -1.10 11.43
C SER A 36 12.37 -2.38 12.27
N LYS A 37 11.71 -3.42 11.72
CA LYS A 37 11.66 -4.75 12.34
C LYS A 37 13.06 -5.33 12.54
N GLY A 38 13.92 -5.27 11.52
CA GLY A 38 15.30 -5.73 11.61
C GLY A 38 16.10 -5.00 12.69
N GLU A 39 15.95 -3.67 12.78
CA GLU A 39 16.59 -2.88 13.82
C GLU A 39 16.13 -3.26 15.24
N ILE A 40 14.85 -3.55 15.42
CA ILE A 40 14.30 -3.96 16.72
C ILE A 40 14.78 -5.36 17.10
N ILE A 41 14.89 -6.28 16.14
CA ILE A 41 15.46 -7.62 16.38
C ILE A 41 16.91 -7.48 16.85
N SER A 42 17.74 -6.69 16.16
CA SER A 42 19.14 -6.45 16.58
C SER A 42 19.22 -5.92 18.02
N ARG A 43 18.37 -4.94 18.36
CA ARG A 43 18.31 -4.37 19.72
C ARG A 43 17.81 -5.35 20.78
N LEU A 44 16.97 -6.30 20.39
CA LEU A 44 16.47 -7.36 21.27
C LEU A 44 17.60 -8.35 21.59
N ASP A 45 18.41 -8.71 20.58
CA ASP A 45 19.55 -9.61 20.72
C ASP A 45 20.67 -9.00 21.59
N GLU A 46 20.84 -7.68 21.55
CA GLU A 46 21.82 -6.93 22.35
C GLU A 46 21.35 -6.61 23.78
N THR A 47 20.06 -6.76 24.07
CA THR A 47 19.44 -6.36 25.34
C THR A 47 19.53 -7.46 26.39
N SER A 48 20.02 -7.12 27.58
CA SER A 48 20.00 -8.00 28.76
C SER A 48 18.97 -7.60 29.82
N ASP A 49 18.23 -6.51 29.59
CA ASP A 49 17.16 -6.01 30.46
C ASP A 49 15.81 -6.57 30.02
N ASP A 50 15.20 -7.39 30.88
CA ASP A 50 13.91 -8.04 30.62
C ASP A 50 12.75 -7.06 30.39
N THR A 51 12.76 -5.91 31.07
CA THR A 51 11.73 -4.87 30.89
C THR A 51 11.86 -4.27 29.50
N ARG A 52 13.09 -3.95 29.10
CA ARG A 52 13.36 -3.43 27.76
C ARG A 52 13.07 -4.46 26.67
N ALA A 53 13.38 -5.72 26.92
CA ALA A 53 13.06 -6.82 26.01
C ALA A 53 11.54 -6.96 25.81
N ALA A 54 10.74 -6.82 26.88
CA ALA A 54 9.28 -6.85 26.80
C ALA A 54 8.73 -5.69 25.95
N GLU A 55 9.25 -4.48 26.11
CA GLU A 55 8.86 -3.32 25.29
C GLU A 55 9.19 -3.52 23.80
N LEU A 56 10.37 -4.04 23.50
CA LEU A 56 10.80 -4.32 22.12
C LEU A 56 9.94 -5.41 21.49
N LYS A 57 9.58 -6.46 22.24
CA LYS A 57 8.63 -7.49 21.78
C LYS A 57 7.25 -6.92 21.47
N ALA A 58 6.73 -6.02 22.31
CA ALA A 58 5.46 -5.34 22.04
C ALA A 58 5.52 -4.51 20.75
N LYS A 59 6.64 -3.79 20.51
CA LYS A 59 6.87 -3.05 19.25
C LYS A 59 6.97 -3.97 18.04
N LEU A 60 7.55 -5.15 18.18
CA LEU A 60 7.60 -6.13 17.09
C LEU A 60 6.20 -6.61 16.69
N ILE A 61 5.29 -6.78 17.65
CA ILE A 61 3.91 -7.17 17.36
C ILE A 61 3.23 -6.07 16.52
N ASP A 62 3.26 -4.82 16.98
CA ASP A 62 2.70 -3.67 16.27
C ASP A 62 3.29 -3.50 14.85
N ILE A 63 4.60 -3.65 14.69
CA ILE A 63 5.25 -3.57 13.37
C ILE A 63 4.85 -4.73 12.46
N ASN A 64 4.73 -5.95 12.98
CA ASN A 64 4.28 -7.09 12.18
C ASN A 64 2.85 -6.88 11.68
N GLU A 65 1.96 -6.33 12.51
CA GLU A 65 0.59 -5.98 12.09
C GLU A 65 0.60 -4.91 10.99
N LYS A 66 1.39 -3.85 11.15
CA LYS A 66 1.55 -2.81 10.12
C LYS A 66 2.06 -3.37 8.80
N ILE A 67 3.09 -4.21 8.83
CA ILE A 67 3.62 -4.90 7.63
C ILE A 67 2.51 -5.71 6.94
N ALA A 68 1.72 -6.46 7.72
CA ALA A 68 0.63 -7.26 7.18
C ALA A 68 -0.43 -6.37 6.50
N PHE A 69 -0.85 -5.29 7.14
CA PHE A 69 -1.82 -4.36 6.57
C PHE A 69 -1.31 -3.68 5.30
N PHE A 70 -0.09 -3.15 5.29
CA PHE A 70 0.46 -2.52 4.09
C PHE A 70 0.73 -3.51 2.97
N SER A 71 1.04 -4.77 3.28
CA SER A 71 1.09 -5.83 2.26
C SER A 71 -0.29 -6.05 1.64
N MET A 72 -1.32 -6.22 2.46
CA MET A 72 -2.69 -6.47 1.97
C MET A 72 -3.22 -5.30 1.13
N LEU A 73 -2.95 -4.06 1.55
CA LEU A 73 -3.29 -2.86 0.77
C LEU A 73 -2.54 -2.80 -0.55
N GLY A 74 -1.23 -3.07 -0.54
CA GLY A 74 -0.40 -3.12 -1.75
C GLY A 74 -0.87 -4.19 -2.73
N ASP A 75 -1.20 -5.38 -2.25
CA ASP A 75 -1.71 -6.49 -3.06
C ASP A 75 -3.08 -6.16 -3.66
N SER A 76 -3.97 -5.56 -2.87
CA SER A 76 -5.29 -5.11 -3.33
C SER A 76 -5.18 -4.06 -4.43
N LEU A 77 -4.28 -3.08 -4.27
CA LEU A 77 -4.03 -2.09 -5.31
C LEU A 77 -3.30 -2.66 -6.52
N SER A 78 -2.46 -3.68 -6.36
CA SER A 78 -1.86 -4.39 -7.50
C SER A 78 -2.91 -5.08 -8.37
N ILE A 79 -3.96 -5.64 -7.75
CA ILE A 79 -5.10 -6.22 -8.48
C ILE A 79 -5.88 -5.11 -9.18
N ALA A 80 -6.20 -4.02 -8.47
CA ALA A 80 -6.91 -2.88 -9.04
C ALA A 80 -6.14 -2.27 -10.24
N ASP A 81 -4.84 -2.04 -10.08
CA ASP A 81 -3.93 -1.55 -11.11
C ASP A 81 -3.96 -2.44 -12.36
N THR A 82 -3.90 -3.75 -12.18
CA THR A 82 -3.99 -4.72 -13.30
C THR A 82 -5.33 -4.60 -14.03
N VAL A 83 -6.44 -4.50 -13.28
CA VAL A 83 -7.79 -4.38 -13.87
C VAL A 83 -7.95 -3.05 -14.60
N LEU A 84 -7.45 -1.95 -14.05
CA LEU A 84 -7.56 -0.60 -14.63
C LEU A 84 -6.78 -0.46 -15.93
N HIS A 85 -5.72 -1.25 -16.13
CA HIS A 85 -4.93 -1.29 -17.37
C HIS A 85 -5.52 -2.21 -18.45
N THR A 86 -6.65 -2.87 -18.21
CA THR A 86 -7.34 -3.65 -19.26
C THR A 86 -7.98 -2.73 -20.31
N ASP A 87 -8.05 -3.18 -21.57
CA ASP A 87 -8.68 -2.44 -22.67
C ASP A 87 -10.09 -1.92 -22.31
N THR A 88 -10.90 -2.78 -21.69
CA THR A 88 -12.27 -2.44 -21.28
C THR A 88 -12.30 -1.27 -20.29
N MET A 89 -11.43 -1.31 -19.27
CA MET A 89 -11.37 -0.25 -18.27
C MET A 89 -10.74 1.02 -18.82
N LEU A 90 -9.74 0.92 -19.68
CA LEU A 90 -9.17 2.08 -20.36
C LEU A 90 -10.22 2.82 -21.18
N ILE A 91 -11.04 2.10 -21.95
CA ILE A 91 -12.16 2.69 -22.69
C ILE A 91 -13.18 3.32 -21.75
N GLU A 92 -13.56 2.62 -20.67
CA GLU A 92 -14.52 3.12 -19.68
C GLU A 92 -14.04 4.41 -18.99
N LEU A 93 -12.73 4.52 -18.76
CA LEU A 93 -12.08 5.69 -18.18
C LEU A 93 -11.74 6.79 -19.20
N GLY A 94 -12.10 6.59 -20.48
CA GLY A 94 -11.93 7.60 -21.54
C GLY A 94 -10.55 7.63 -22.20
N PHE A 95 -9.71 6.62 -21.97
CA PHE A 95 -8.45 6.46 -22.69
C PHE A 95 -8.69 5.84 -24.08
N LYS A 96 -7.99 6.35 -25.10
CA LYS A 96 -8.08 5.81 -26.46
C LYS A 96 -7.28 4.51 -26.57
N LYS A 97 -7.88 3.49 -27.17
CA LYS A 97 -7.18 2.27 -27.58
C LYS A 97 -6.08 2.67 -28.57
N LYS A 98 -4.82 2.32 -28.30
CA LYS A 98 -3.75 2.46 -29.30
C LYS A 98 -4.07 1.50 -30.45
N SER A 99 -4.32 2.05 -31.65
CA SER A 99 -4.54 1.32 -32.89
C SER A 99 -3.27 0.62 -33.36
#